data_AF-D3SGH6-F1
#
_entry.id   AF-D3SGH6-F1
#
_cell.length_a   1.000
_cell.length_b   1.000
_cell.length_c   1.000
_cell.angle_alpha   90.00
_cell.angle_beta   90.00
_cell.angle_gamma   90.00
#
_symmetry.space_group_name_H-M   'P 1'
#
loop_
_entity.id
_entity.type
_entity.pdbx_description
1 polymer ?
#
loop_
_entity_poly.entity_id
_entity_poly.type
_entity_poly.pdbx_seq_one_letter_code
_entity_poly.pdbx_strand_id
1 'polypeptide(L)'
;MPSIPGEYSSAEAKKIVASVLFDHGLAYDRLRARTVSFEGLGYGRAVFVKPVGLRLPNPALKAAKNDLPKGVCLDTPQIVPPSGVID
;
A
#
# COMPACT_ATOMS: atom_id res chain seq x y z
N MET A 1 -22.65 5.72 -17.65
CA MET A 1 -21.21 5.61 -17.95
C MET A 1 -20.57 4.81 -16.82
N PRO A 2 -19.98 3.64 -17.07
CA PRO A 2 -19.34 2.86 -16.01
C PRO A 2 -18.06 3.58 -15.57
N SER A 3 -17.98 3.89 -14.28
CA SER A 3 -16.82 4.51 -13.63
C SER A 3 -15.57 3.68 -13.90
N ILE A 4 -14.51 4.33 -14.37
CA ILE A 4 -13.21 3.69 -14.60
C ILE A 4 -12.73 3.18 -13.23
N PRO A 5 -12.55 1.86 -13.02
CA PRO A 5 -12.13 1.33 -11.73
C PRO A 5 -10.66 1.69 -11.51
N GLY A 6 -10.38 2.79 -10.80
CA GLY A 6 -8.99 3.20 -10.54
C GLY A 6 -8.74 4.60 -10.00
N GLU A 7 -9.71 5.52 -9.98
CA GLU A 7 -9.51 6.85 -9.38
C GLU A 7 -9.90 6.87 -7.90
N TYR A 8 -9.10 6.20 -7.07
CA TYR A 8 -9.17 6.44 -5.62
C TYR A 8 -8.46 7.74 -5.29
N SER A 9 -9.13 8.65 -4.57
CA SER A 9 -8.43 9.79 -3.99
C SER A 9 -7.42 9.32 -2.93
N SER A 10 -6.38 10.13 -2.69
CA SER A 10 -5.41 9.86 -1.62
C SER A 10 -6.06 9.68 -0.24
N ALA A 11 -7.20 10.32 0.00
CA ALA A 11 -7.99 10.15 1.23
C ALA A 11 -8.73 8.82 1.28
N GLU A 12 -9.30 8.37 0.16
CA GLU A 12 -10.02 7.09 0.08
C GLU A 12 -9.06 5.91 0.18
N ALA A 13 -7.93 5.97 -0.54
CA ALA A 13 -6.89 4.96 -0.46
C ALA A 13 -6.36 4.78 0.98
N LYS A 14 -6.22 5.88 1.75
CA LYS A 14 -5.86 5.80 3.17
C LYS A 14 -6.92 5.09 4.00
N LYS A 15 -8.20 5.36 3.77
CA LYS A 15 -9.30 4.70 4.50
C LYS A 15 -9.36 3.20 4.21
N ILE A 16 -9.22 2.83 2.93
CA ILE A 16 -9.18 1.42 2.50
C ILE A 16 -8.01 0.72 3.18
N VAL A 17 -6.82 1.28 3.09
CA VAL A 17 -5.61 0.71 3.73
C VAL A 17 -5.75 0.66 5.24
N ALA A 18 -6.29 1.70 5.89
CA ALA A 18 -6.55 1.68 7.32
C ALA A 18 -7.48 0.54 7.73
N SER A 19 -8.55 0.30 6.96
CA SER A 19 -9.51 -0.76 7.21
C SER A 19 -8.88 -2.13 7.04
N VAL A 20 -8.13 -2.35 5.96
CA VAL A 20 -7.42 -3.61 5.70
C VAL A 20 -6.37 -3.89 6.77
N LEU A 21 -5.59 -2.87 7.16
CA LEU A 21 -4.62 -3.02 8.25
C LEU A 21 -5.31 -3.35 9.57
N PHE A 22 -6.45 -2.72 9.88
CA PHE A 22 -7.21 -3.01 11.09
C PHE A 22 -7.77 -4.44 11.11
N ASP A 23 -8.35 -4.91 10.01
CA ASP A 23 -8.88 -6.28 9.88
C ASP A 23 -7.79 -7.34 10.11
N HIS A 24 -6.58 -7.05 9.63
CA HIS A 24 -5.40 -7.89 9.84
C HIS A 24 -4.67 -7.66 11.18
N GLY A 25 -5.19 -6.83 12.09
CA GLY A 25 -4.60 -6.57 13.41
C GLY A 25 -3.27 -5.80 13.35
N LEU A 26 -3.03 -5.04 12.28
CA LEU A 26 -1.80 -4.29 12.05
C LEU A 26 -1.89 -2.89 12.63
N ALA A 27 -1.14 -2.65 13.70
CA ALA A 27 -0.96 -1.31 14.27
C ALA A 27 0.01 -0.46 13.43
N TYR A 28 -0.35 0.81 13.25
CA TYR A 28 0.48 1.84 12.61
C TYR A 28 0.31 3.16 13.36
N ASP A 29 1.32 4.03 13.27
CA ASP A 29 1.27 5.38 13.84
C ASP A 29 0.58 6.37 12.89
N ARG A 30 0.99 6.36 11.61
CA ARG A 30 0.47 7.29 10.61
C ARG A 30 0.47 6.71 9.20
N LEU A 31 -0.50 7.09 8.38
CA LEU A 31 -0.55 6.75 6.96
C LEU A 31 -0.16 7.95 6.09
N ARG A 32 0.88 7.77 5.26
CA ARG A 32 1.23 8.70 4.18
C ARG A 32 0.70 8.14 2.87
N ALA A 33 0.15 8.97 2.00
CA ALA A 33 -0.26 8.55 0.67
C ALA A 33 0.41 9.43 -0.38
N ARG A 34 0.80 8.82 -1.49
CA ARG A 34 1.39 9.47 -2.66
C ARG A 34 0.69 8.96 -3.90
N THR A 35 0.10 9.86 -4.66
CA THR A 35 -0.46 9.55 -5.97
C THR A 35 0.64 9.68 -7.01
N VAL A 36 0.79 8.66 -7.85
CA VAL A 36 1.69 8.65 -8.99
C VAL A 36 0.84 8.52 -10.24
N SER A 37 0.94 9.50 -11.14
CA SER A 37 0.30 9.42 -12.44
C SER A 37 1.26 8.79 -13.44
N PHE A 38 0.78 7.79 -14.18
CA PHE A 38 1.52 7.17 -15.28
C PHE A 38 0.93 7.57 -16.64
N GLU A 39 0.21 8.69 -16.70
CA GLU A 39 -0.41 9.22 -17.93
C GLU A 39 0.60 9.37 -19.07
N GLY A 40 1.86 9.72 -18.77
CA GLY A 40 2.96 9.81 -19.75
C GLY A 40 3.42 8.48 -20.35
N LEU A 41 2.96 7.34 -19.81
CA LEU A 41 3.27 5.99 -20.29
C LEU A 41 2.03 5.28 -20.86
N GLY A 42 0.90 5.99 -21.02
CA GLY A 42 -0.37 5.40 -21.47
C GLY A 42 -1.09 4.58 -20.40
N TYR A 43 -0.65 4.65 -19.14
CA TYR A 43 -1.28 3.98 -18.00
C TYR A 43 -2.05 4.99 -17.14
N GLY A 44 -2.96 4.48 -16.29
CA GLY A 44 -3.75 5.29 -15.37
C GLY A 44 -2.94 5.86 -14.19
N ARG A 45 -3.64 6.22 -13.11
CA ARG A 45 -3.05 6.72 -11.87
C ARG A 45 -3.03 5.61 -10.81
N ALA A 46 -2.04 5.60 -9.94
CA ALA A 46 -2.00 4.70 -8.78
C ALA A 46 -1.72 5.47 -7.50
N VAL A 47 -2.29 5.01 -6.38
CA VAL A 47 -2.06 5.60 -5.06
C VAL A 47 -1.26 4.65 -4.19
N PHE A 48 -0.09 5.10 -3.77
CA PHE A 48 0.79 4.39 -2.86
C PHE A 48 0.56 4.88 -1.44
N VAL A 49 0.18 4.00 -0.53
CA VAL A 49 -0.03 4.30 0.88
C VAL A 49 1.07 3.63 1.70
N LYS A 50 1.82 4.45 2.44
CA LYS A 50 2.90 4.05 3.34
C LYS A 50 2.45 4.14 4.79
N PRO A 51 2.32 3.01 5.50
CA PRO A 51 2.20 3.01 6.95
C PRO A 51 3.56 3.29 7.61
N VAL A 52 3.56 4.24 8.55
CA VAL A 52 4.71 4.61 9.40
C VAL A 52 4.49 4.02 10.79
N GLY A 53 5.58 3.56 11.42
CA GLY A 53 5.53 2.95 12.76
C GLY A 53 5.03 1.51 12.78
N LEU A 54 4.83 0.91 11.59
CA LEU A 54 4.38 -0.47 11.47
C LEU A 54 5.51 -1.41 11.93
N ARG A 55 5.20 -2.30 12.87
CA ARG A 55 6.17 -3.29 13.36
C ARG A 55 6.39 -4.37 12.31
N LEU A 56 7.64 -4.46 11.84
CA LEU A 56 8.12 -5.46 10.91
C LEU A 56 9.12 -6.40 11.60
N PRO A 57 9.26 -7.67 11.18
CA PRO A 57 8.47 -8.35 10.14
C PRO A 57 7.08 -8.74 10.64
N ASN A 58 6.07 -8.63 9.78
CA ASN A 58 4.72 -9.09 10.10
C ASN A 58 4.13 -9.88 8.91
N PRO A 59 3.81 -11.18 9.08
CA PRO A 59 3.28 -12.01 7.99
C PRO A 59 1.91 -11.52 7.48
N ALA A 60 1.12 -10.85 8.33
CA ALA A 60 -0.18 -10.32 7.97
C ALA A 60 -0.10 -9.19 6.93
N LEU A 61 1.07 -8.58 6.72
CA LEU A 61 1.27 -7.61 5.64
C LEU A 61 1.16 -8.18 4.25
N LYS A 62 1.56 -9.45 4.08
CA LYS A 62 1.46 -10.11 2.77
C LYS A 62 -0.01 -10.35 2.43
N ALA A 63 -0.80 -10.75 3.43
CA ALA A 63 -2.26 -10.88 3.30
C ALA A 63 -2.91 -9.51 3.04
N ALA A 64 -2.59 -8.50 3.84
CA ALA A 64 -3.08 -7.13 3.67
C ALA A 64 -2.78 -6.54 2.29
N LYS A 65 -1.61 -6.85 1.70
CA LYS A 65 -1.28 -6.43 0.33
C LYS A 65 -2.16 -7.08 -0.74
N ASN A 66 -2.55 -8.34 -0.53
CA ASN A 66 -3.34 -9.10 -1.49
C ASN A 66 -4.83 -8.73 -1.43
N ASP A 67 -5.29 -8.21 -0.29
CA ASP A 67 -6.67 -7.78 -0.08
C ASP A 67 -6.96 -6.36 -0.62
N LEU A 68 -5.91 -5.62 -1.02
CA LEU A 68 -6.08 -4.27 -1.54
C LEU A 68 -6.67 -4.24 -2.95
N PRO A 69 -7.59 -3.30 -3.23
CA PRO A 69 -8.17 -3.14 -4.55
C PRO A 69 -7.13 -2.65 -5.57
N LYS A 70 -7.35 -3.00 -6.84
CA LYS A 70 -6.50 -2.52 -7.95
C LYS A 70 -6.45 -0.98 -7.96
N GLY A 71 -5.23 -0.44 -8.04
CA GLY A 71 -4.98 1.01 -8.01
C GLY A 71 -4.54 1.55 -6.64
N VAL A 72 -4.67 0.75 -5.57
CA VAL A 72 -4.13 1.07 -4.23
C VAL A 72 -2.96 0.14 -3.92
N CYS A 73 -1.80 0.72 -3.67
CA CYS A 73 -0.58 -0.03 -3.36
C CYS A 73 -0.11 0.26 -1.93
N LEU A 74 0.22 -0.78 -1.16
CA LEU A 74 0.84 -0.61 0.15
C LEU A 74 2.36 -0.49 0.01
N ASP A 75 2.88 0.70 0.23
CA ASP A 75 4.32 0.99 0.29
C ASP A 75 4.83 0.64 1.70
N THR A 76 5.15 -0.63 1.94
CA THR A 76 5.90 -1.02 3.13
C THR A 76 7.37 -1.09 2.80
N PRO A 77 8.28 -0.50 3.60
CA PRO A 77 9.70 -0.77 3.45
C PRO A 77 9.88 -2.29 3.50
N GLN A 78 10.46 -2.87 2.44
CA GLN A 78 10.89 -4.24 2.53
C GLN A 78 11.97 -4.28 3.61
N ILE A 79 11.83 -5.16 4.60
CA ILE A 79 13.03 -5.62 5.29
C ILE A 79 13.80 -6.35 4.20
N VAL A 80 14.71 -5.64 3.55
CA VAL A 80 15.79 -6.30 2.84
C VAL A 80 16.49 -7.09 3.95
N PRO A 81 16.52 -8.43 3.94
CA PRO A 81 17.54 -9.10 4.74
C PRO A 81 18.86 -8.43 4.35
N PRO A 82 19.75 -8.07 5.28
CA PRO A 82 21.04 -7.53 4.91
C PRO A 82 21.68 -8.53 3.94
N SER A 83 21.72 -8.18 2.65
CA SER A 83 22.43 -8.96 1.64
C SER A 83 23.89 -8.93 2.07
N GLY A 84 24.33 -10.00 2.74
CA GLY A 84 25.63 -10.03 3.40
C GLY A 84 25.95 -11.32 4.16
N VAL A 85 25.34 -12.46 3.81
CA VAL A 85 26.00 -13.77 4.03
C VAL A 85 25.90 -14.52 2.70
N ILE A 86 26.87 -14.25 1.84
CA ILE A 86 27.36 -15.23 0.88
C ILE A 86 28.16 -16.24 1.71
N ASP A 87 27.65 -17.47 1.79
CA ASP A 87 28.48 -18.64 2.13
C ASP A 87 29.20 -19.09 0.86
#